data_AF-A0A2D7Y311-F1
#
_entry.id   AF-A0A2D7Y311-F1
#
_cell.length_a   1.000
_cell.length_b   1.000
_cell.length_c   1.000
_cell.angle_alpha   90.00
_cell.angle_beta   90.00
_cell.angle_gamma   90.00
#
_symmetry.space_group_name_H-M   'P 1'
#
loop_
_entity.id
_entity.type
_entity.pdbx_description
1 polymer ?
#
loop_
_entity_poly.entity_id
_entity_poly.type
_entity_poly.pdbx_seq_one_letter_code
_entity_poly.pdbx_strand_id
1 'polypeptide(L)'
;MTTPLTRALYRRSFDDGWLDVLVGFGLTLIGCFWLIDQVVLGALVPAVLFPFWTIGRKKLVEPRLAAPSFGAPQTARTRRALTGWVLFGAGVGLTELAFVFFLRTTGESTTLAVAIPAILVGTGLFSGLIIGARRFLVYGLLAIGTGLVGGWAGVEQPGWLLVLAGLPVLVAGLVLLVRFFRDFPEVTDEAV
;
A
#
# COMPACT_ATOMS: atom_id res chain seq x y z
N MET A 1 -16.67 -12.07 -22.05
CA MET A 1 -15.88 -10.85 -22.36
C MET A 1 -16.39 -9.75 -21.45
N THR A 2 -15.54 -9.16 -20.60
CA THR A 2 -15.94 -7.97 -19.84
C THR A 2 -15.93 -6.77 -20.78
N THR A 3 -17.04 -6.03 -20.86
CA THR A 3 -17.10 -4.83 -21.70
C THR A 3 -16.09 -3.81 -21.18
N PRO A 4 -15.41 -3.02 -22.05
CA PRO A 4 -14.42 -2.04 -21.64
C PRO A 4 -14.94 -1.06 -20.58
N LEU A 5 -16.25 -0.77 -20.58
CA LEU A 5 -16.95 0.03 -19.58
C LEU A 5 -16.86 -0.56 -18.16
N THR A 6 -17.15 -1.85 -17.97
CA THR A 6 -17.10 -2.51 -16.64
C THR A 6 -15.69 -2.47 -16.02
N ARG A 7 -14.66 -2.56 -16.86
CA ARG A 7 -13.26 -2.44 -16.42
C ARG A 7 -12.92 -1.02 -15.98
N ALA A 8 -13.44 -0.01 -16.66
CA ALA A 8 -13.25 1.39 -16.28
C ALA A 8 -13.96 1.70 -14.95
N LEU A 9 -15.20 1.25 -14.78
CA LEU A 9 -15.96 1.38 -13.53
C LEU A 9 -15.27 0.66 -12.36
N TYR A 10 -14.75 -0.55 -12.58
CA TYR A 10 -13.99 -1.28 -11.56
C TYR A 10 -12.77 -0.50 -11.09
N ARG A 11 -11.99 0.08 -12.01
CA ARG A 11 -10.81 0.88 -11.64
C ARG A 11 -11.19 2.12 -10.85
N ARG A 12 -12.22 2.83 -11.32
CA ARG A 12 -12.71 4.05 -10.66
C ARG A 12 -13.25 3.78 -9.25
N SER A 13 -13.71 2.56 -8.98
CA SER A 13 -14.16 2.16 -7.64
C SER A 13 -13.06 2.13 -6.57
N PHE A 14 -11.79 2.29 -6.97
CA PHE A 14 -10.66 2.42 -6.05
C PHE A 14 -10.10 3.85 -6.04
N ASP A 15 -10.67 4.83 -6.75
CA ASP A 15 -10.19 6.22 -6.75
C ASP A 15 -10.75 7.05 -5.58
N ASP A 16 -11.26 6.39 -4.53
CA ASP A 16 -11.83 7.02 -3.32
C ASP A 16 -10.78 7.53 -2.31
N GLY A 17 -9.50 7.16 -2.46
CA GLY A 17 -8.42 7.59 -1.57
C GLY A 17 -8.32 6.85 -0.24
N TRP A 18 -9.29 6.02 0.15
CA TRP A 18 -9.24 5.28 1.41
C TRP A 18 -8.07 4.28 1.46
N LEU A 19 -7.77 3.64 0.33
CA LEU A 19 -6.67 2.67 0.24
C LEU A 19 -5.33 3.36 0.47
N ASP A 20 -5.18 4.55 -0.13
CA ASP A 20 -4.02 5.41 -0.04
C ASP A 20 -3.80 5.88 1.40
N VAL A 21 -4.88 6.27 2.10
CA VAL A 21 -4.83 6.61 3.53
C VAL A 21 -4.30 5.44 4.35
N LEU A 22 -4.86 4.24 4.19
CA LEU A 22 -4.40 3.08 4.96
C LEU A 22 -2.95 2.71 4.66
N VAL A 23 -2.55 2.79 3.40
CA VAL A 23 -1.18 2.51 2.98
C VAL A 23 -0.22 3.55 3.54
N GLY A 24 -0.48 4.84 3.33
CA GLY A 24 0.37 5.92 3.85
C GLY A 24 0.44 5.91 5.38
N PHE A 25 -0.68 5.70 6.05
CA PHE A 25 -0.74 5.56 7.51
C PHE A 25 0.04 4.34 7.98
N GLY A 26 -0.13 3.19 7.33
CA GLY A 26 0.61 1.97 7.64
C GLY A 26 2.11 2.13 7.51
N LEU A 27 2.59 2.71 6.40
CA LEU A 27 4.02 2.97 6.20
C LEU A 27 4.58 3.93 7.23
N THR A 28 3.85 4.99 7.55
CA THR A 28 4.25 5.96 8.56
C THR A 28 4.33 5.29 9.95
N LEU A 29 3.35 4.48 10.33
CA LEU A 29 3.36 3.74 11.60
C LEU A 29 4.51 2.74 11.68
N ILE A 30 4.76 1.97 10.62
CA ILE A 30 5.89 1.03 10.57
C ILE A 30 7.20 1.80 10.76
N GLY A 31 7.35 2.93 10.06
CA GLY A 31 8.51 3.82 10.22
C GLY A 31 8.67 4.33 11.66
N CYS A 32 7.60 4.84 12.27
CA CYS A 32 7.59 5.30 13.66
C CYS A 32 7.96 4.18 14.65
N PHE A 33 7.40 2.98 14.50
CA PHE A 33 7.75 1.84 15.35
C PHE A 33 9.22 1.46 15.22
N TRP A 34 9.78 1.58 14.02
CA TRP A 34 11.21 1.34 13.83
C TRP A 34 12.07 2.39 14.52
N LEU A 35 11.68 3.67 14.48
CA LEU A 35 12.41 4.76 15.13
C LEU A 35 12.49 4.62 16.66
N ILE A 36 11.58 3.85 17.27
CA ILE A 36 11.56 3.54 18.71
C ILE A 36 11.99 2.09 19.02
N ASP A 37 12.69 1.44 18.08
CA ASP A 37 13.17 0.05 18.19
C ASP A 37 12.08 -1.02 18.42
N GLN A 38 10.82 -0.71 18.10
CA GLN A 38 9.67 -1.62 18.20
C GLN A 38 9.33 -2.30 16.87
N VAL A 39 10.34 -2.87 16.19
CA VAL A 39 10.20 -3.45 14.84
C VAL A 39 9.10 -4.52 14.76
N VAL A 40 8.92 -5.30 15.83
CA VAL A 40 7.86 -6.32 15.94
C VAL A 40 6.46 -5.70 15.81
N LEU A 41 6.23 -4.52 16.42
CA LEU A 41 4.95 -3.81 16.26
C LEU A 41 4.74 -3.34 14.83
N GLY A 42 5.80 -2.88 14.15
CA GLY A 42 5.77 -2.55 12.72
C GLY A 42 5.26 -3.72 11.87
N ALA A 43 5.75 -4.93 12.10
CA ALA A 43 5.30 -6.12 11.37
C ALA A 43 3.81 -6.45 11.55
N LEU A 44 3.21 -6.04 12.68
CA LEU A 44 1.78 -6.25 12.96
C LEU A 44 0.88 -5.21 12.28
N VAL A 45 1.41 -4.07 11.85
CA VAL A 45 0.61 -2.97 11.28
C VAL A 45 -0.28 -3.41 10.11
N PRO A 46 0.21 -4.13 9.08
CA PRO A 46 -0.66 -4.55 7.97
C PRO A 46 -1.81 -5.46 8.41
N ALA A 47 -1.56 -6.37 9.37
CA ALA A 47 -2.57 -7.27 9.90
C ALA A 47 -3.66 -6.51 10.67
N VAL A 48 -3.26 -5.47 11.42
CA VAL A 48 -4.18 -4.59 12.15
C VAL A 48 -4.98 -3.69 11.20
N LEU A 49 -4.36 -3.17 10.14
CA LEU A 49 -5.03 -2.26 9.20
C LEU A 49 -5.94 -2.96 8.19
N PHE A 50 -5.69 -4.23 7.88
CA PHE A 50 -6.46 -4.98 6.90
C PHE A 50 -7.99 -5.00 7.19
N PRO A 51 -8.47 -5.25 8.42
CA PRO A 51 -9.89 -5.13 8.75
C PRO A 51 -10.46 -3.73 8.46
N PHE A 52 -9.71 -2.66 8.75
CA PHE A 52 -10.15 -1.28 8.54
C PHE A 52 -10.36 -0.94 7.07
N TRP A 53 -9.69 -1.62 6.14
CA TRP A 53 -10.00 -1.50 4.72
C TRP A 53 -11.47 -1.82 4.43
N THR A 54 -11.93 -2.99 4.88
CA THR A 54 -13.30 -3.42 4.62
C THR A 54 -14.33 -2.59 5.39
N ILE A 55 -14.05 -2.27 6.65
CA ILE A 55 -14.93 -1.43 7.48
C ILE A 55 -15.06 -0.03 6.89
N GLY A 56 -13.94 0.62 6.59
CA GLY A 56 -13.92 1.97 6.05
C GLY A 56 -14.55 2.03 4.65
N ARG A 57 -14.31 1.04 3.79
CA ARG A 57 -14.97 1.00 2.47
C ARG A 57 -16.49 0.89 2.60
N LYS A 58 -16.99 -0.01 3.45
CA LYS A 58 -18.43 -0.20 3.69
C LYS A 58 -19.10 1.02 4.31
N LYS A 59 -18.42 1.71 5.22
CA LYS A 59 -18.99 2.86 5.93
C LYS A 59 -18.83 4.19 5.20
N LEU A 60 -17.71 4.39 4.50
CA LEU A 60 -17.37 5.68 3.90
C LEU A 60 -17.66 5.72 2.40
N VAL A 61 -17.37 4.63 1.68
CA VAL A 61 -17.35 4.61 0.21
C VAL A 61 -18.66 4.04 -0.36
N GLU A 62 -19.12 2.89 0.15
CA GLU A 62 -20.32 2.21 -0.36
C GLU A 62 -21.63 3.03 -0.24
N PRO A 63 -21.89 3.83 0.81
CA PRO A 63 -23.12 4.62 0.87
C PRO A 63 -23.21 5.72 -0.20
N ARG A 64 -22.06 6.12 -0.75
CA ARG A 64 -21.93 7.21 -1.74
C ARG A 64 -21.84 6.70 -3.17
N LEU A 65 -21.56 5.41 -3.36
CA LEU A 65 -21.45 4.78 -4.66
C LEU A 65 -22.51 3.68 -4.76
N ALA A 66 -23.37 3.75 -5.78
CA ALA A 66 -24.19 2.59 -6.15
C ALA A 66 -23.25 1.42 -6.49
N ALA A 67 -23.04 0.51 -5.53
CA ALA A 67 -22.00 -0.49 -5.59
C ALA A 67 -22.22 -1.39 -6.82
N PRO A 68 -21.33 -1.37 -7.84
CA PRO A 68 -21.50 -2.23 -8.99
C PRO A 68 -21.31 -3.67 -8.55
N SER A 69 -22.28 -4.54 -8.83
CA SER A 69 -22.10 -5.98 -8.65
C SER A 69 -21.14 -6.50 -9.73
N PHE A 70 -19.86 -6.62 -9.39
CA PHE A 70 -18.88 -7.20 -10.30
C PHE A 70 -19.10 -8.72 -10.40
N GLY A 71 -19.18 -9.24 -11.63
CA GLY A 71 -19.42 -10.66 -11.88
C GLY A 71 -18.28 -11.56 -11.35
N ALA A 72 -18.64 -12.78 -10.92
CA ALA A 72 -17.73 -13.79 -10.40
C ALA A 72 -16.42 -14.03 -11.21
N PRO A 73 -16.40 -13.97 -12.55
CA PRO A 73 -15.17 -14.16 -13.33
C PRO A 73 -14.09 -13.09 -13.05
N GLN A 74 -14.49 -11.84 -12.82
CA GLN A 74 -13.56 -10.73 -12.58
C GLN A 74 -12.94 -10.82 -11.17
N THR A 75 -13.76 -11.21 -10.19
CA THR A 75 -13.31 -11.48 -8.82
C THR A 75 -12.33 -12.64 -8.78
N ALA A 76 -12.60 -13.74 -9.51
CA ALA A 76 -11.70 -14.89 -9.59
C ALA A 76 -10.33 -14.53 -10.21
N ARG A 77 -10.32 -13.70 -11.27
CA ARG A 77 -9.07 -13.23 -11.89
C ARG A 77 -8.26 -12.35 -10.96
N THR A 78 -8.91 -11.43 -10.26
CA THR A 78 -8.26 -10.56 -9.27
C THR A 78 -7.68 -11.37 -8.12
N ARG A 79 -8.44 -12.35 -7.61
CA ARG A 79 -7.98 -13.25 -6.55
C ARG A 79 -6.73 -14.04 -6.97
N ARG A 80 -6.71 -14.63 -8.18
CA ARG A 80 -5.52 -15.34 -8.70
C ARG A 80 -4.30 -14.43 -8.80
N ALA A 81 -4.49 -13.19 -9.29
CA ALA A 81 -3.40 -12.23 -9.40
C ALA A 81 -2.86 -11.82 -8.01
N LEU A 82 -3.75 -11.56 -7.05
CA LEU A 82 -3.36 -11.29 -5.66
C LEU A 82 -2.62 -12.48 -5.04
N THR A 83 -3.08 -13.72 -5.26
CA THR A 83 -2.37 -14.91 -4.80
C THR A 83 -0.96 -14.99 -5.41
N GLY A 84 -0.81 -14.71 -6.71
CA GLY A 84 0.50 -14.64 -7.36
C GLY A 84 1.42 -13.61 -6.73
N TRP A 85 0.89 -12.43 -6.37
CA TRP A 85 1.66 -11.39 -5.68
C TRP A 85 2.02 -11.73 -4.24
N VAL A 86 1.14 -12.42 -3.51
CA VAL A 86 1.47 -12.94 -2.17
C VAL A 86 2.61 -13.94 -2.26
N LEU A 87 2.56 -14.87 -3.23
CA LEU A 87 3.64 -15.84 -3.45
C LEU A 87 4.95 -15.16 -3.87
N PHE A 88 4.88 -14.16 -4.76
CA PHE A 88 6.04 -13.37 -5.16
C PHE A 88 6.63 -12.62 -3.97
N GLY A 89 5.81 -11.91 -3.19
CA GLY A 89 6.24 -11.20 -2.00
C GLY A 89 6.85 -12.12 -0.94
N ALA A 90 6.27 -13.30 -0.74
CA ALA A 90 6.84 -14.33 0.13
C ALA A 90 8.21 -14.82 -0.38
N GLY A 91 8.36 -15.07 -1.68
CA GLY A 91 9.62 -15.45 -2.29
C GLY A 91 10.71 -14.39 -2.16
N VAL A 92 10.37 -13.12 -2.39
CA VAL A 92 11.28 -11.98 -2.21
C VAL A 92 11.70 -11.87 -0.73
N GLY A 93 10.73 -11.93 0.20
CA GLY A 93 11.01 -11.85 1.63
C GLY A 93 11.90 -13.00 2.14
N LEU A 94 11.68 -14.23 1.67
CA LEU A 94 12.55 -15.38 2.00
C LEU A 94 13.96 -15.22 1.44
N THR A 95 14.09 -14.72 0.21
CA THR A 95 15.39 -14.46 -0.44
C THR A 95 16.18 -13.41 0.34
N GLU A 96 15.51 -12.36 0.81
CA GLU A 96 16.13 -11.33 1.62
C GLU A 96 16.55 -11.85 2.99
N LEU A 97 15.68 -12.63 3.66
CA LEU A 97 16.03 -13.23 4.95
C LEU A 97 17.29 -14.09 4.82
N ALA A 98 17.40 -14.87 3.73
CA ALA A 98 18.60 -15.63 3.42
C ALA A 98 19.82 -14.73 3.15
N PHE A 99 19.64 -13.61 2.44
CA PHE A 99 20.72 -12.65 2.15
C PHE A 99 21.22 -11.93 3.41
N VAL A 100 20.32 -11.46 4.27
CA VAL A 100 20.67 -10.85 5.57
C VAL A 100 21.39 -11.86 6.46
N PHE A 101 20.90 -13.10 6.49
CA PHE A 101 21.57 -14.18 7.21
C PHE A 101 22.98 -14.43 6.66
N PHE A 102 23.15 -14.46 5.33
CA PHE A 102 24.44 -14.59 4.67
C PHE A 102 25.40 -13.44 5.02
N LEU A 103 24.96 -12.18 4.94
CA LEU A 103 25.81 -11.03 5.32
C LEU A 103 26.24 -11.08 6.79
N ARG A 104 25.35 -11.52 7.68
CA ARG A 104 25.70 -11.73 9.09
C ARG A 104 26.77 -12.82 9.26
N THR A 105 26.79 -13.84 8.42
CA THR A 105 27.81 -14.90 8.46
C THR A 105 29.17 -14.44 7.91
N THR A 106 29.20 -13.52 6.95
CA THR A 106 30.45 -12.97 6.38
C THR A 106 31.01 -11.80 7.18
N GLY A 107 30.22 -11.16 8.04
CA GLY A 107 30.62 -9.99 8.82
C GLY A 107 30.63 -8.69 8.03
N GLU A 108 30.14 -8.69 6.79
CA GLU A 108 30.05 -7.49 5.97
C GLU A 108 28.81 -6.67 6.37
N SER A 109 29.04 -5.53 7.03
CA SER A 109 28.03 -4.49 7.21
C SER A 109 27.93 -3.67 5.94
N THR A 110 26.78 -3.75 5.25
CA THR A 110 26.50 -2.87 4.11
C THR A 110 25.59 -1.73 4.56
N THR A 111 26.01 -0.49 4.32
CA THR A 111 25.18 0.71 4.55
C THR A 111 23.88 0.68 3.74
N LEU A 112 23.86 -0.10 2.65
CA LEU A 112 22.69 -0.33 1.81
C LEU A 112 21.60 -1.18 2.49
N ALA A 113 21.90 -1.90 3.56
CA ALA A 113 20.89 -2.69 4.29
C ALA A 113 19.71 -1.85 4.80
N VAL A 114 19.95 -0.56 5.09
CA VAL A 114 18.94 0.38 5.55
C VAL A 114 17.91 0.72 4.45
N ALA A 115 18.28 0.61 3.18
CA ALA A 115 17.40 0.90 2.05
C ALA A 115 16.40 -0.23 1.75
N ILE A 116 16.75 -1.47 2.12
CA ILE A 116 16.02 -2.69 1.75
C ILE A 116 14.53 -2.62 2.12
N PRO A 117 14.15 -2.22 3.35
CA PRO A 117 12.74 -2.22 3.75
C PRO A 117 11.88 -1.27 2.93
N ALA A 118 12.40 -0.09 2.58
CA ALA A 118 11.71 0.88 1.74
C ALA A 118 11.55 0.37 0.30
N ILE A 119 12.58 -0.30 -0.23
CA ILE A 119 12.54 -0.91 -1.57
C ILE A 119 11.52 -2.06 -1.62
N LEU A 120 11.49 -2.91 -0.60
CA LEU A 120 10.49 -3.99 -0.49
C LEU A 120 9.07 -3.45 -0.47
N VAL A 121 8.83 -2.47 0.39
CA VAL A 121 7.54 -1.79 0.47
C VAL A 121 7.16 -1.25 -0.90
N GLY A 122 8.07 -0.53 -1.57
CA GLY A 122 7.81 0.01 -2.89
C GLY A 122 7.51 -1.06 -3.93
N THR A 123 8.19 -2.20 -3.85
CA THR A 123 7.91 -3.38 -4.68
C THR A 123 6.51 -3.93 -4.42
N GLY A 124 6.12 -4.04 -3.15
CA GLY A 124 4.78 -4.47 -2.74
C GLY A 124 3.67 -3.53 -3.22
N LEU A 125 3.92 -2.23 -3.27
CA LEU A 125 2.96 -1.24 -3.76
C LEU A 125 2.60 -1.42 -5.24
N PHE A 126 3.48 -2.02 -6.06
CA PHE A 126 3.13 -2.36 -7.45
C PHE A 126 2.00 -3.38 -7.56
N SER A 127 1.67 -4.12 -6.50
CA SER A 127 0.46 -4.95 -6.46
C SER A 127 -0.82 -4.14 -6.69
N GLY A 128 -0.81 -2.82 -6.43
CA GLY A 128 -1.89 -1.89 -6.77
C GLY A 128 -2.20 -1.82 -8.28
N LEU A 129 -1.26 -2.22 -9.14
CA LEU A 129 -1.50 -2.33 -10.59
C LEU A 129 -2.48 -3.44 -10.96
N ILE A 130 -2.61 -4.48 -10.11
CA ILE A 130 -3.58 -5.57 -10.31
C ILE A 130 -5.01 -5.03 -10.28
N ILE A 131 -5.30 -4.19 -9.28
CA ILE A 131 -6.60 -3.52 -9.12
C ILE A 131 -6.75 -2.33 -10.07
N GLY A 132 -5.68 -1.98 -10.79
CA GLY A 132 -5.66 -0.92 -11.80
C GLY A 132 -5.50 0.49 -11.25
N ALA A 133 -5.10 0.62 -9.98
CA ALA A 133 -4.79 1.89 -9.34
C ALA A 133 -3.41 2.38 -9.78
N ARG A 134 -3.34 3.10 -10.91
CA ARG A 134 -2.07 3.57 -11.50
C ARG A 134 -1.23 4.43 -10.56
N ARG A 135 -1.87 5.17 -9.64
CA ARG A 135 -1.19 6.00 -8.64
C ARG A 135 -0.26 5.23 -7.70
N PHE A 136 -0.52 3.94 -7.48
CA PHE A 136 0.36 3.07 -6.71
C PHE A 136 1.73 2.84 -7.37
N LEU A 137 1.84 3.03 -8.69
CA LEU A 137 3.14 3.07 -9.37
C LEU A 137 3.98 4.25 -8.88
N VAL A 138 3.36 5.43 -8.72
CA VAL A 138 4.05 6.63 -8.23
C VAL A 138 4.48 6.42 -6.78
N TYR A 139 3.63 5.83 -5.95
CA TYR A 139 3.97 5.53 -4.55
C TYR A 139 5.06 4.46 -4.42
N GLY A 140 5.03 3.43 -5.26
CA GLY A 140 6.07 2.40 -5.32
C GLY A 140 7.42 2.99 -5.72
N LEU A 141 7.44 3.82 -6.76
CA LEU A 141 8.65 4.53 -7.19
C LEU A 141 9.15 5.53 -6.14
N LEU A 142 8.24 6.23 -5.46
CA LEU A 142 8.60 7.12 -4.35
C LEU A 142 9.29 6.33 -3.24
N ALA A 143 8.72 5.21 -2.78
CA ALA A 143 9.30 4.40 -1.71
C ALA A 143 10.68 3.81 -2.11
N ILE A 144 10.82 3.31 -3.34
CA ILE A 144 12.11 2.83 -3.87
C ILE A 144 13.12 3.98 -3.96
N GLY A 145 12.72 5.12 -4.50
CA GLY A 145 13.56 6.30 -4.62
C GLY A 145 14.05 6.79 -3.26
N THR A 146 13.17 6.90 -2.28
CA THR A 146 13.51 7.26 -0.89
C THR A 146 14.47 6.25 -0.28
N GLY A 147 14.27 4.94 -0.51
CA GLY A 147 15.20 3.89 -0.09
C GLY A 147 16.60 4.07 -0.67
N LEU A 148 16.70 4.22 -1.98
CA LEU A 148 17.98 4.38 -2.70
C LEU A 148 18.71 5.67 -2.30
N VAL A 149 18.01 6.80 -2.29
CA VAL A 149 18.57 8.10 -1.91
C VAL A 149 19.00 8.07 -0.45
N GLY A 150 18.18 7.49 0.44
CA GLY A 150 18.49 7.36 1.86
C GLY A 150 19.72 6.49 2.13
N GLY A 151 19.80 5.32 1.50
CA GLY A 151 20.96 4.44 1.59
C GLY A 151 22.24 5.09 1.06
N TRP A 152 22.15 5.82 -0.06
CA TRP A 152 23.29 6.56 -0.62
C TRP A 152 23.71 7.73 0.26
N ALA A 153 22.76 8.44 0.88
CA ALA A 153 23.01 9.55 1.80
C ALA A 153 23.51 9.11 3.18
N GLY A 154 23.63 7.79 3.43
CA GLY A 154 24.09 7.27 4.71
C GLY A 154 23.08 7.40 5.84
N VAL A 155 21.78 7.43 5.54
CA VAL A 155 20.74 7.37 6.58
C VAL A 155 20.89 6.05 7.33
N GLU A 156 21.11 6.12 8.64
CA GLU A 156 21.37 4.94 9.47
C GLU A 156 20.08 4.23 9.90
N GLN A 157 18.98 4.97 10.03
CA GLN A 157 17.72 4.44 10.54
C GLN A 157 16.67 4.29 9.43
N PRO A 158 16.23 3.06 9.10
CA PRO A 158 15.25 2.79 8.03
C PRO A 158 13.88 3.40 8.34
N GLY A 159 13.56 3.65 9.61
CA GLY A 159 12.32 4.28 10.03
C GLY A 159 12.07 5.63 9.36
N TRP A 160 13.12 6.46 9.20
CA TRP A 160 13.00 7.75 8.52
C TRP A 160 12.61 7.60 7.05
N LEU A 161 13.16 6.60 6.36
CA LEU A 161 12.85 6.34 4.95
C LEU A 161 11.39 5.94 4.77
N LEU A 162 10.86 5.13 5.67
CA LEU A 162 9.46 4.71 5.65
C LEU A 162 8.50 5.85 6.01
N VAL A 163 8.83 6.69 6.99
CA VAL A 163 8.04 7.90 7.31
C VAL A 163 8.03 8.87 6.13
N LEU A 164 9.20 9.13 5.52
CA LEU A 164 9.31 10.03 4.37
C LEU A 164 8.58 9.51 3.13
N ALA A 165 8.54 8.18 2.92
CA ALA A 165 7.73 7.58 1.87
C ALA A 165 6.22 7.57 2.22
N GLY A 166 5.87 7.30 3.48
CA GLY A 166 4.50 7.13 3.95
C GLY A 166 3.71 8.44 4.04
N LEU A 167 4.31 9.52 4.54
CA LEU A 167 3.64 10.80 4.74
C LEU A 167 3.07 11.40 3.44
N PRO A 168 3.80 11.47 2.31
CA PRO A 168 3.25 11.96 1.05
C PRO A 168 2.07 11.13 0.55
N VAL A 169 2.14 9.79 0.70
CA VAL A 169 1.06 8.87 0.33
C VAL A 169 -0.17 9.11 1.21
N LEU A 170 0.03 9.30 2.51
CA LEU A 170 -1.04 9.60 3.46
C LEU A 170 -1.73 10.93 3.12
N VAL A 171 -0.95 11.99 2.87
CA VAL A 171 -1.47 13.30 2.49
C VAL A 171 -2.24 13.21 1.17
N ALA A 172 -1.69 12.53 0.16
CA ALA A 172 -2.38 12.32 -1.12
C ALA A 172 -3.69 11.56 -0.93
N GLY A 173 -3.69 10.51 -0.10
CA GLY A 173 -4.88 9.74 0.22
C GLY A 173 -5.96 10.56 0.93
N LEU A 174 -5.59 11.38 1.91
CA LEU A 174 -6.51 12.29 2.59
C LEU A 174 -7.10 13.32 1.63
N VAL A 175 -6.28 13.90 0.75
CA VAL A 175 -6.76 14.83 -0.28
C VAL A 175 -7.75 14.15 -1.23
N LEU A 176 -7.46 12.93 -1.69
CA LEU A 176 -8.38 12.16 -2.54
C LEU A 176 -9.68 11.83 -1.81
N LEU A 177 -9.62 11.42 -0.55
CA LEU A 177 -10.78 11.09 0.26
C LEU A 177 -11.68 12.31 0.51
N VAL A 178 -11.09 13.47 0.82
CA VAL A 178 -11.82 14.73 0.98
C VAL A 178 -12.48 15.13 -0.34
N ARG A 179 -11.77 15.02 -1.47
CA ARG A 179 -12.37 15.31 -2.80
C ARG A 179 -13.50 14.35 -3.11
N PHE A 180 -13.33 13.06 -2.82
CA PHE A 180 -14.37 12.04 -2.99
C PHE A 180 -15.64 12.39 -2.21
N PHE A 181 -15.53 12.79 -0.94
CA PHE A 181 -16.71 13.20 -0.16
C PHE A 181 -17.38 14.48 -0.66
N ARG A 182 -16.64 15.37 -1.31
CA ARG A 182 -17.19 16.59 -1.92
C ARG A 182 -17.93 16.28 -3.23
N ASP A 183 -17.37 15.38 -4.03
CA ASP A 183 -17.92 15.01 -5.35
C ASP A 183 -19.11 14.04 -5.23
N PHE A 184 -19.16 13.25 -4.14
CA PHE A 184 -20.21 12.26 -3.87
C PHE A 184 -20.79 12.45 -2.46
N PRO A 185 -21.67 13.44 -2.23
CA PRO A 185 -22.36 13.59 -0.95
C PRO A 185 -23.26 12.39 -0.66
N GLU A 186 -23.52 12.12 0.63
CA GLU A 186 -24.48 11.08 1.02
C GLU A 186 -25.88 11.45 0.53
N VAL A 187 -26.57 10.47 -0.07
CA VAL A 187 -27.98 10.61 -0.41
C VAL A 187 -28.76 10.42 0.88
N THR A 188 -29.14 11.51 1.54
CA THR A 188 -30.08 11.47 2.66
C THR A 188 -31.49 11.23 2.15
N ASP A 189 -32.19 10.26 2.76
CA ASP A 189 -33.58 9.87 2.41
C ASP A 189 -34.61 11.00 2.53
N GLU A 190 -34.23 12.18 3.06
CA GLU A 190 -35.10 13.36 3.16
C GLU A 190 -35.41 14.04 1.80
N ALA A 191 -34.80 13.58 0.70
CA ALA A 191 -34.99 14.15 -0.64
C ALA A 191 -35.92 13.35 -1.56
N VAL A 192 -36.66 12.36 -1.05
CA VAL A 192 -37.63 11.52 -1.80
C VAL A 192 -39.05 11.70 -1.29
#